data_AF-A0A971GYG9-F1
#
_entry.id   AF-A0A971GYG9-F1
#
_cell.length_a   1.000
_cell.length_b   1.000
_cell.length_c   1.000
_cell.angle_alpha   90.00
_cell.angle_beta   90.00
_cell.angle_gamma   90.00
#
_symmetry.space_group_name_H-M   'P 1'
#
loop_
_entity.id
_entity.type
_entity.pdbx_description
1 polymer ?
#
loop_
_entity_poly.entity_id
_entity_poly.type
_entity_poly.pdbx_seq_one_letter_code
_entity_poly.pdbx_strand_id
1 'polypeptide(L)' 'MELIDLIEYAIENNASDIHITVGIPPVLRIDGVLKYFNNDKLSPKDVEKMANEIL' A
#
# COMPACT_ATOMS: atom_id res chain seq x y z
N MET A 1 -8.82 -5.72 1.93
CA MET A 1 -7.75 -4.93 2.56
C MET A 1 -8.15 -3.49 2.38
N GLU A 2 -8.29 -2.76 3.47
CA GLU A 2 -8.68 -1.36 3.44
C GLU A 2 -7.43 -0.47 3.37
N LEU A 3 -7.54 0.74 2.82
CA LEU A 3 -6.39 1.64 2.74
C LEU A 3 -5.86 2.02 4.12
N ILE A 4 -6.75 2.13 5.11
CA ILE A 4 -6.41 2.51 6.48
C ILE A 4 -5.41 1.54 7.12
N ASP A 5 -5.59 0.23 6.92
CA ASP A 5 -4.71 -0.81 7.46
C ASP A 5 -3.27 -0.63 6.94
N LEU A 6 -3.14 -0.26 5.66
CA LEU A 6 -1.86 -0.04 5.00
C LEU A 6 -1.17 1.22 5.53
N ILE A 7 -1.94 2.28 5.80
CA ILE A 7 -1.44 3.54 6.36
C ILE A 7 -1.00 3.34 7.82
N GLU A 8 -1.79 2.65 8.64
CA GLU A 8 -1.43 2.33 10.02
C GLU A 8 -0.12 1.55 10.08
N TYR A 9 0.00 0.50 9.27
CA TYR A 9 1.24 -0.27 9.17
C TYR A 9 2.42 0.58 8.69
N ALA A 10 2.21 1.48 7.73
CA ALA A 10 3.25 2.39 7.24
C ALA A 10 3.77 3.29 8.37
N ILE A 11 2.87 3.85 9.18
CA ILE A 11 3.23 4.69 10.33
C ILE A 11 4.00 3.89 11.38
N GLU A 12 3.49 2.72 11.77
CA GLU A 12 4.13 1.85 12.77
C GLU A 12 5.55 1.43 12.36
N ASN A 13 5.78 1.26 11.06
CA ASN A 13 7.06 0.83 10.51
C ASN A 13 7.93 1.99 9.99
N ASN A 14 7.57 3.25 10.25
CA ASN A 14 8.29 4.44 9.76
C ASN A 14 8.54 4.42 8.23
N ALA A 15 7.56 3.96 7.46
CA ALA A 15 7.64 3.98 6.02
C ALA A 15 7.55 5.42 5.49
N SER A 16 8.43 5.78 4.55
CA SER A 16 8.43 7.10 3.91
C SER A 16 7.41 7.21 2.77
N ASP A 17 7.16 6.09 2.08
CA ASP A 17 6.30 6.03 0.90
C ASP A 17 5.46 4.76 0.91
N ILE A 18 4.23 4.87 0.42
CA ILE A 18 3.37 3.74 0.09
C ILE A 18 3.16 3.74 -1.42
N HIS A 19 3.57 2.66 -2.08
CA HIS A 19 3.40 2.44 -3.50
C HIS A 19 2.21 1.51 -3.74
N ILE A 20 1.19 2.02 -4.41
CA ILE A 20 -0.01 1.29 -4.82
C ILE A 20 0.03 1.17 -6.34
N THR A 21 0.06 -0.05 -6.86
CA THR A 21 0.20 -0.30 -8.31
C THR A 21 -0.54 -1.57 -8.71
N VAL A 22 -1.31 -1.51 -9.80
CA VAL A 22 -2.08 -2.63 -10.32
C VAL A 22 -1.16 -3.80 -10.71
N GLY A 23 -1.56 -5.02 -10.33
CA GLY A 23 -0.89 -6.27 -10.71
C GLY A 23 0.23 -6.71 -9.76
N ILE A 24 0.55 -5.90 -8.74
CA ILE A 24 1.52 -6.25 -7.69
C ILE A 24 0.92 -6.00 -6.29
N PRO A 25 1.48 -6.59 -5.22
CA PRO A 25 1.11 -6.24 -3.86
C PRO A 25 1.54 -4.81 -3.51
N PRO A 26 0.90 -4.16 -2.52
CA PRO A 26 1.36 -2.87 -2.02
C PRO A 26 2.81 -2.95 -1.54
N VAL A 27 3.57 -1.90 -1.82
CA VAL A 27 4.99 -1.83 -1.45
C VAL A 27 5.22 -0.61 -0.58
N LEU A 28 5.90 -0.78 0.54
CA LEU A 28 6.33 0.31 1.40
C LEU A 28 7.83 0.55 1.23
N ARG A 29 8.25 1.82 1.28
CA ARG A 29 9.65 2.17 1.45
C ARG A 29 9.95 2.38 2.94
N ILE A 30 10.74 1.48 3.52
CA ILE A 30 11.15 1.54 4.93
C ILE A 30 12.68 1.56 4.96
N ASP A 31 13.26 2.60 5.56
CA ASP A 31 14.71 2.82 5.61
C ASP A 31 15.40 2.72 4.23
N GLY A 32 14.73 3.25 3.20
CA GLY A 32 15.22 3.23 1.82
C GLY A 32 15.00 1.91 1.07
N VAL A 33 14.55 0.85 1.74
CA VAL A 33 14.32 -0.48 1.16
C VAL A 33 12.84 -0.68 0.85
N LEU A 34 12.54 -1.25 -0.32
CA LEU A 34 11.19 -1.64 -0.71
C LEU A 34 10.79 -2.97 -0.06
N LYS A 35 9.66 -2.98 0.65
CA LYS A 35 9.09 -4.17 1.30
C LYS A 35 7.64 -4.34 0.89
N TYR A 36 7.26 -5.56 0.49
CA TYR A 36 5.85 -5.88 0.25
C TYR A 36 5.07 -5.90 1.57
N PHE A 37 3.88 -5.32 1.57
CA PHE A 37 2.96 -5.39 2.71
C PHE A 37 2.44 -6.82 2.92
N ASN A 38 2.08 -7.49 1.82
CA ASN A 38 1.59 -8.85 1.79
C ASN A 38 1.89 -9.50 0.42
N ASN A 39 1.28 -10.64 0.12
CA ASN A 39 1.44 -11.35 -1.14
C ASN A 39 0.29 -11.15 -2.13
N ASP A 40 -0.72 -10.34 -1.76
CA ASP A 40 -1.95 -10.20 -2.53
C ASP A 40 -1.80 -9.11 -3.58
N LYS A 41 -1.93 -9.49 -4.86
CA LYS A 41 -1.85 -8.55 -5.98
C LYS A 41 -3.09 -7.67 -6.04
N LEU A 42 -2.87 -6.37 -6.24
CA LEU A 42 -3.95 -5.40 -6.41
C LEU A 42 -4.58 -5.53 -7.81
N SER A 43 -5.90 -5.67 -7.86
CA SER A 43 -6.65 -5.54 -9.11
C SER A 43 -6.89 -4.06 -9.46
N PRO A 44 -7.28 -3.72 -10.70
CA PRO A 44 -7.68 -2.36 -11.05
C PRO A 44 -8.77 -1.78 -10.14
N LYS A 45 -9.74 -2.64 -9.74
CA LYS A 45 -10.84 -2.23 -8.84
C LYS A 45 -10.37 -1.90 -7.44
N ASP A 46 -9.37 -2.64 -6.93
CA ASP A 46 -8.82 -2.37 -5.59
C ASP A 46 -8.11 -1.02 -5.57
N VAL A 47 -7.32 -0.71 -6.60
CA VAL A 47 -6.61 0.57 -6.72
C VAL A 47 -7.60 1.73 -6.89
N GLU A 48 -8.65 1.57 -7.70
CA GLU A 48 -9.72 2.57 -7.83
C GLU A 48 -10.44 2.81 -6.51
N LYS A 49 -10.79 1.74 -5.77
CA LYS A 49 -11.39 1.84 -4.43
C LYS A 49 -10.49 2.65 -3.48
N MET A 50 -9.20 2.29 -3.39
CA MET A 50 -8.23 2.97 -2.54
C MET A 50 -8.04 4.43 -2.93
N ALA A 51 -8.00 4.76 -4.22
CA ALA A 51 -7.89 6.14 -4.67
C ALA A 51 -9.12 6.98 -4.27
N ASN A 52 -10.32 6.42 -4.39
CA ASN A 52 -11.57 7.07 -3.99
C ASN A 52 -11.71 7.23 -2.47
N GLU A 53 -11.02 6.43 -1.65
CA GLU A 53 -11.01 6.60 -0.18
C GLU A 53 -10.23 7.84 0.27
N ILE A 54 -9.37 8.41 -0.59
CA ILE A 54 -8.54 9.60 -0.29
C ILE A 54 -9.18 10.90 -0.80
N LEU A 55 -10.02 10.81 -1.83
CA LEU A 55 -10.68 11.95 -2.48
C LEU A 55 -11.91 12.43 -1.69
#